data_AF-G9WXJ9-F1
#
_entry.id   AF-G9WXJ9-F1
#
_cell.length_a   1.000
_cell.length_b   1.000
_cell.length_c   1.000
_cell.angle_alpha   90.00
_cell.angle_beta   90.00
_cell.angle_gamma   90.00
#
_symmetry.space_group_name_H-M   'P 1'
#
loop_
_entity.id
_entity.type
_entity.pdbx_description
1 polymer ?
#
loop_
_entity_poly.entity_id
_entity_poly.type
_entity_poly.pdbx_seq_one_letter_code
_entity_poly.pdbx_strand_id
1 'polypeptide(L)' 'MIVISFESTNYAMLADKYFDEINFQKMVVPTPRAISNSCGISLQINKEDIEKAKVLIQEKHIKIKGIFEVDKNTAVQLL' A
#
# COMPACT_ATOMS: atom_id res chain seq x y z
N MET A 1 10.87 1.58 5.03
CA MET A 1 9.86 2.24 4.17
C MET A 1 8.48 1.70 4.48
N ILE A 2 7.41 2.46 4.29
CA ILE A 2 6.04 1.99 4.51
C ILE A 2 5.40 1.66 3.17
N VAL A 3 4.83 0.46 3.04
CA VAL A 3 4.16 0.01 1.82
C VAL A 3 2.79 -0.57 2.11
N ILE A 4 1.85 -0.33 1.21
CA ILE A 4 0.53 -0.94 1.20
C ILE A 4 0.57 -2.08 0.19
N SER A 5 0.29 -3.30 0.64
CA SER A 5 0.21 -4.47 -0.24
C SER A 5 -1.25 -4.86 -0.47
N PHE A 6 -1.57 -5.28 -1.70
CA PHE A 6 -2.94 -5.48 -2.16
C PHE A 6 -3.25 -6.96 -2.40
N GLU A 7 -4.52 -7.34 -2.36
CA GLU A 7 -4.92 -8.70 -2.72
C GLU A 7 -4.66 -9.00 -4.21
N SER A 8 -4.75 -7.99 -5.07
CA SER A 8 -4.52 -8.08 -6.51
C SER A 8 -3.94 -6.78 -7.10
N THR A 9 -3.38 -6.88 -8.30
CA THR A 9 -2.91 -5.72 -9.07
C THR A 9 -4.04 -4.73 -9.36
N ASN A 10 -5.27 -5.23 -9.61
CA ASN A 10 -6.43 -4.36 -9.85
C ASN A 10 -6.73 -3.46 -8.65
N TYR A 11 -6.67 -4.00 -7.43
CA TYR A 11 -6.86 -3.18 -6.22
C TYR A 11 -5.73 -2.16 -6.03
N ALA A 12 -4.49 -2.53 -6.36
CA ALA A 12 -3.37 -1.60 -6.32
C ALA A 12 -3.56 -0.44 -7.31
N MET A 13 -3.98 -0.72 -8.55
CA MET A 13 -4.24 0.32 -9.56
C MET A 13 -5.45 1.20 -9.22
N LEU A 14 -6.51 0.62 -8.63
CA LEU A 14 -7.66 1.40 -8.14
C LEU A 14 -7.26 2.33 -7.00
N ALA A 15 -6.49 1.83 -6.03
CA ALA A 15 -5.95 2.65 -4.96
C ALA A 15 -5.06 3.76 -5.51
N ASP A 16 -4.16 3.43 -6.43
CA ASP A 16 -3.27 4.38 -7.10
C ASP A 16 -4.04 5.59 -7.63
N LYS A 17 -5.11 5.33 -8.40
CA LYS A 17 -6.00 6.35 -8.94
C LYS A 17 -6.70 7.17 -7.85
N TYR A 18 -7.28 6.53 -6.82
CA TYR A 18 -7.98 7.26 -5.75
C TYR A 18 -7.04 8.13 -4.92
N PHE A 19 -5.80 7.70 -4.74
CA PHE A 19 -4.78 8.49 -4.06
C PHE A 19 -4.39 9.71 -4.90
N ASP A 20 -4.30 9.57 -6.23
CA ASP A 20 -4.03 10.70 -7.14
C ASP A 20 -5.17 11.73 -7.16
N GLU A 21 -6.43 11.27 -7.11
CA GLU A 21 -7.62 12.16 -7.08
C GLU A 21 -7.60 13.15 -5.91
N ILE A 22 -6.92 12.81 -4.81
CA ILE A 22 -6.80 13.66 -3.62
C ILE A 22 -5.38 14.25 -3.44
N ASN A 23 -4.51 14.14 -4.44
CA ASN A 23 -3.10 14.55 -4.38
C ASN A 23 -2.32 13.94 -3.21
N PHE A 24 -2.62 12.67 -2.88
CA PHE A 24 -1.91 11.95 -1.83
C PHE A 24 -0.49 11.61 -2.27
N GLN A 25 0.51 11.88 -1.43
CA GLN A 25 1.91 11.58 -1.71
C GLN A 25 2.17 10.06 -1.62
N LYS A 26 2.36 9.41 -2.78
CA LYS A 26 2.65 7.99 -2.89
C LYS A 26 3.55 7.67 -4.08
N MET A 27 4.18 6.51 -4.05
CA MET A 27 4.95 5.96 -5.18
C MET A 27 4.54 4.51 -5.46
N VAL A 28 4.31 4.17 -6.73
CA VAL A 28 4.14 2.78 -7.14
C VAL A 28 5.49 2.08 -7.12
N VAL A 29 5.59 0.98 -6.38
CA VAL A 29 6.82 0.19 -6.26
C VAL A 29 6.53 -1.28 -6.55
N PRO A 30 7.52 -2.06 -7.04
CA PRO A 30 7.42 -3.51 -7.01
C PRO A 30 7.17 -3.99 -5.57
N THR A 31 6.33 -5.01 -5.39
CA THR A 31 6.09 -5.55 -4.05
C THR A 31 7.41 -6.08 -3.47
N PRO A 32 7.86 -5.58 -2.31
CA PRO A 32 9.11 -6.03 -1.70
C PRO A 32 9.11 -7.54 -1.47
N ARG A 33 10.25 -8.22 -1.74
CA ARG A 33 10.37 -9.68 -1.58
C ARG A 33 10.06 -10.18 -0.17
N ALA A 34 10.22 -9.33 0.84
CA ALA A 34 9.87 -9.63 2.23
C ALA A 34 8.35 -9.76 2.45
N ILE A 35 7.53 -9.34 1.48
CA ILE A 35 6.06 -9.42 1.47
C ILE A 35 5.62 -10.46 0.43
N SER A 36 4.60 -11.26 0.74
CA SER A 36 4.18 -12.36 -0.14
C SER A 36 3.69 -11.88 -1.53
N ASN A 37 4.14 -12.59 -2.57
CA ASN A 37 4.25 -12.09 -3.95
C ASN A 37 2.97 -12.10 -4.82
N SER A 38 1.76 -11.89 -4.27
CA SER A 38 0.54 -12.08 -5.09
C SER A 38 0.14 -10.93 -6.02
N CYS A 39 0.47 -9.67 -5.71
CA CYS A 39 -0.06 -8.50 -6.44
C CYS A 39 0.93 -7.82 -7.40
N GLY A 40 2.21 -8.19 -7.38
CA GLY A 40 3.27 -7.64 -8.23
C GLY A 40 3.71 -6.22 -7.86
N ILE A 41 2.77 -5.34 -7.48
CA ILE A 41 2.99 -3.93 -7.14
C ILE A 41 2.38 -3.56 -5.77
N SER A 42 2.97 -2.56 -5.13
CA SER A 42 2.55 -1.98 -3.85
C SER A 42 2.63 -0.46 -3.93
N LEU A 43 1.96 0.25 -3.01
CA LEU A 43 2.08 1.70 -2.89
C LEU A 43 2.96 2.03 -1.70
N GLN A 44 4.08 2.71 -1.95
CA GLN A 44 4.91 3.29 -0.90
C GLN A 44 4.31 4.63 -0.48
N ILE A 45 4.19 4.83 0.84
CA ILE A 45 3.64 6.05 1.45
C ILE A 45 4.56 6.58 2.55
N ASN A 46 4.32 7.82 2.99
CA ASN A 46 4.97 8.37 4.16
C ASN A 46 4.39 7.76 5.45
N LYS A 47 5.22 7.65 6.48
CA LYS A 47 4.81 7.09 7.78
C LYS A 47 3.74 7.93 8.47
N GLU A 48 3.81 9.25 8.31
CA GLU A 48 2.82 10.19 8.87
C GLU A 48 1.43 10.11 8.22
N ASP A 49 1.33 9.53 7.02
CA ASP A 49 0.07 9.45 6.27
C ASP A 49 -0.63 8.10 6.38
N ILE A 50 -0.14 7.18 7.24
CA ILE A 50 -0.73 5.84 7.41
C ILE A 50 -2.22 5.91 7.75
N GLU A 51 -2.62 6.75 8.70
CA GLU A 51 -4.02 6.85 9.12
C GLU A 51 -4.90 7.42 8.00
N LYS A 52 -4.40 8.39 7.23
CA LYS A 52 -5.12 8.93 6.06
C LYS A 52 -5.30 7.85 4.98
N ALA A 53 -4.26 7.07 4.72
CA ALA A 53 -4.32 5.96 3.78
C ALA A 53 -5.34 4.89 4.21
N LYS A 54 -5.37 4.55 5.51
CA LYS A 54 -6.35 3.60 6.08
C LYS A 54 -7.78 4.07 5.84
N VAL A 55 -8.09 5.33 6.16
CA VAL A 55 -9.42 5.91 5.96
C VAL A 55 -9.84 5.78 4.49
N LEU A 56 -8.99 6.22 3.56
CA LEU A 56 -9.30 6.15 2.13
C LEU A 56 -9.51 4.72 1.64
N ILE A 57 -8.69 3.76 2.10
CA ILE A 57 -8.81 2.34 1.75
C ILE A 57 -10.13 1.76 2.25
N GLN A 58 -10.54 2.10 3.48
CA GLN A 58 -11.81 1.67 4.06
C GLN A 58 -13.00 2.29 3.31
N GLU A 59 -12.99 3.60 3.08
CA GLU A 59 -14.06 4.31 2.37
C GLU A 59 -14.26 3.78 0.94
N LYS A 60 -13.17 3.51 0.23
CA LYS A 60 -13.20 3.01 -1.16
C LYS A 60 -13.30 1.48 -1.24
N HIS A 61 -13.42 0.79 -0.10
CA HIS A 61 -13.55 -0.67 -0.02
C HIS A 61 -12.43 -1.42 -0.78
N ILE A 62 -11.21 -0.88 -0.71
CA ILE A 62 -10.04 -1.47 -1.35
C ILE A 62 -9.55 -2.65 -0.51
N LYS A 63 -9.42 -3.82 -1.13
CA LYS A 63 -8.88 -4.99 -0.44
C LYS A 63 -7.36 -4.96 -0.42
N ILE A 64 -6.83 -4.86 0.80
CA ILE A 64 -5.41 -4.90 1.08
C ILE A 64 -5.04 -6.16 1.85
N LYS A 65 -3.81 -6.64 1.65
CA LYS A 65 -3.21 -7.65 2.53
C LYS A 65 -2.77 -7.06 3.86
N GLY A 66 -2.40 -5.77 3.83
CA GLY A 66 -1.92 -5.06 5.00
C GLY A 66 -1.05 -3.87 4.63
N ILE A 67 -0.69 -3.13 5.66
CA ILE A 67 0.31 -2.05 5.59
C ILE A 67 1.55 -2.55 6.31
N PHE A 68 2.71 -2.45 5.67
CA PHE A 68 3.96 -3.04 6.16
C PHE A 68 5.03 -1.97 6.31
N GLU A 69 5.74 -2.00 7.44
CA GLU A 69 7.05 -1.38 7.58
C GLU A 69 8.11 -2.36 7.07
N VAL A 70 8.75 -2.00 5.96
CA VAL A 70 9.74 -2.84 5.28
C VAL A 70 11.13 -2.26 5.50
N ASP A 71 12.03 -3.12 5.95
CA ASP A 71 13.47 -2.92 5.97
C ASP A 71 14.15 -3.99 5.09
N LYS A 72 15.48 -3.92 4.90
CA LYS A 72 16.27 -4.69 3.94
C LYS A 72 15.86 -6.17 3.82
N ASN A 73 15.54 -6.83 4.92
CA ASN A 73 15.19 -8.26 4.94
C ASN A 73 13.87 -8.58 5.68
N THR A 74 13.15 -7.58 6.19
CA THR A 74 12.01 -7.82 7.07
C THR A 74 10.83 -6.94 6.69
N ALA A 75 9.63 -7.49 6.82
CA ALA A 75 8.38 -6.74 6.72
C ALA A 75 7.57 -6.97 7.99
N VAL A 76 7.30 -5.89 8.73
CA VAL A 76 6.44 -5.92 9.92
C VAL A 76 5.09 -5.37 9.54
N GLN A 77 4.04 -6.18 9.71
CA GLN A 77 2.67 -5.78 9.44
C GLN A 77 2.18 -4.83 10.55
N LEU A 78 1.72 -3.65 10.14
CA LEU A 78 1.16 -2.61 11.01
C LEU A 78 -0.38 -2.69 11.07
N LEU A 79 -0.99 -3.32 10.07
CA LEU A 79 -2.42 -3.58 9.93
C LEU A 79 -2.62 -4.89 9.17
#